data_AF-A0A3M7A1J7-F1
#
_entry.id   AF-A0A3M7A1J7-F1
#
_cell.length_a   1.000
_cell.length_b   1.000
_cell.length_c   1.000
_cell.angle_alpha   90.00
_cell.angle_beta   90.00
_cell.angle_gamma   90.00
#
_symmetry.space_group_name_H-M   'P 1'
#
loop_
_entity.id
_entity.type
_entity.pdbx_description
1 polymer ?
#
loop_
_entity_poly.entity_id
_entity_poly.type
_entity_poly.pdbx_seq_one_letter_code
_entity_poly.pdbx_strand_id
1 'polypeptide(L)'
;MSVWQEAKAGDGRVYYWNTQTKQTRWDKPEDFDSVPATPATPSADPATIDASWREAKANGGKPYYYNAITKETRWEPPEAFLKQQQNTAPTGPSFVAGSRPGFGGGDDFDAPPRDRRMGRRDDRDHSLPQKPSFDERRGGGGMPWERSQENSGFRGPMPAKADEPEYSNPEQAEDAFFKLLKRNNVTPDTAWEDALRLVIKDTEYRALKDPKERRQAFEKYCLEVRAQEKGKEKERRERLREEFRQMLKTHDEIKQYTRWKTARPMIEREAVFKQAGDEDERRSLFEEYIVELKRRHVEEEREKHTLALQELHGLLQAMIVDADTKWSEAQEAITKNERFASNDLFRSLNTVDLLSAFDSHMRDLD
;
A
#
# COMPACT_ATOMS: atom_id res chain seq x y z
N MET A 1 28.02 19.51 -4.10
CA MET A 1 27.64 18.18 -3.56
C MET A 1 28.53 17.93 -2.36
N SER A 2 27.97 17.92 -1.15
CA SER A 2 28.74 17.69 0.07
C SER A 2 29.31 16.27 0.06
N VAL A 3 30.62 16.16 0.22
CA VAL A 3 31.41 14.94 0.02
C VAL A 3 31.31 13.98 1.22
N TRP A 4 30.92 14.51 2.38
CA TRP A 4 30.79 13.81 3.66
C TRP A 4 29.34 13.45 3.97
N GLN A 5 29.12 12.24 4.49
CA GLN A 5 27.81 11.71 4.89
C GLN A 5 27.85 11.31 6.37
N GLU A 6 26.73 11.52 7.08
CA GLU A 6 26.57 11.11 8.48
C GLU A 6 26.08 9.65 8.55
N ALA A 7 26.72 8.83 9.40
CA ALA A 7 26.33 7.45 9.67
C ALA A 7 26.38 7.16 11.17
N LYS A 8 25.55 6.22 11.63
CA LYS A 8 25.47 5.81 13.04
C LYS A 8 26.15 4.46 13.21
N ALA A 9 27.10 4.38 14.14
CA ALA A 9 27.71 3.13 14.54
C ALA A 9 26.77 2.33 15.45
N GLY A 10 27.03 1.02 15.59
CA GLY A 10 26.18 0.10 16.38
C GLY A 10 26.13 0.40 17.88
N ASP A 11 27.02 1.26 18.37
CA ASP A 11 27.05 1.80 19.73
C ASP A 11 26.25 3.11 19.89
N GLY A 12 25.57 3.56 18.83
CA GLY A 12 24.79 4.79 18.81
C GLY A 12 25.60 6.07 18.60
N ARG A 13 26.93 5.98 18.40
CA ARG A 13 27.77 7.15 18.11
C ARG A 13 27.70 7.51 16.62
N VAL A 14 27.61 8.80 16.35
CA VAL A 14 27.56 9.35 15.00
C VAL A 14 28.99 9.51 14.48
N TYR A 15 29.26 9.03 13.27
CA TYR A 15 30.51 9.24 12.55
C TYR A 15 30.24 9.77 11.14
N TYR A 16 31.18 10.56 10.61
CA TYR A 16 31.09 11.16 9.29
C TYR A 16 32.02 10.41 8.34
N TRP A 17 31.51 9.98 7.20
CA TRP A 17 32.28 9.24 6.21
C TRP A 17 32.30 9.97 4.86
N ASN A 18 33.48 10.06 4.28
CA ASN A 18 33.71 10.71 3.00
C ASN A 18 33.46 9.74 1.86
N THR A 19 32.55 10.09 0.96
CA THR A 19 32.15 9.23 -0.18
C THR A 19 33.20 9.16 -1.28
N GLN A 20 34.08 10.16 -1.40
CA GLN A 20 35.15 10.22 -2.40
C GLN A 20 36.45 9.59 -1.90
N THR A 21 36.85 9.85 -0.65
CA THR A 21 38.13 9.36 -0.10
C THR A 21 37.99 8.09 0.73
N LYS A 22 36.75 7.62 0.99
CA LYS A 22 36.43 6.47 1.86
C LYS A 22 36.98 6.59 3.29
N GLN A 23 37.25 7.80 3.75
CA GLN A 23 37.73 8.07 5.11
C GLN A 23 36.56 8.26 6.07
N THR A 24 36.70 7.76 7.29
CA THR A 24 35.73 7.93 8.39
C THR A 24 36.36 8.77 9.51
N ARG A 25 35.62 9.76 10.03
CA ARG A 25 36.02 10.53 11.20
C ARG A 25 34.86 10.67 12.19
N TRP A 26 35.18 10.88 13.45
CA TRP A 26 34.19 11.06 14.52
C TRP A 26 33.80 12.53 14.76
N ASP A 27 34.67 13.46 14.39
CA ASP A 27 34.43 14.90 14.48
C ASP A 27 33.71 15.44 13.25
N LYS A 28 32.86 16.45 13.39
CA LYS A 28 32.13 17.05 12.25
C LYS A 28 33.11 17.83 11.34
N PRO A 29 33.25 17.47 10.05
CA PRO A 29 34.11 18.19 9.10
C PRO A 29 33.67 19.65 8.89
N GLU A 30 34.61 20.59 8.76
CA GLU A 30 34.32 21.99 8.38
C GLU A 30 33.59 22.11 7.02
N ASP A 31 33.86 21.19 6.08
CA ASP A 31 33.20 21.11 4.78
C ASP A 31 31.74 20.59 4.81
N PHE A 32 31.23 20.23 6.00
CA PHE A 32 29.83 19.80 6.15
C PHE A 32 28.87 21.01 6.22
N ASP A 33 29.31 22.13 6.80
CA ASP A 33 28.50 23.35 6.95
C ASP A 33 28.86 24.45 5.92
N SER A 34 29.94 24.29 5.15
CA SER A 34 30.28 25.22 4.06
C SER A 34 29.47 24.92 2.78
N VAL A 35 28.23 25.38 2.76
CA VAL A 35 27.44 25.49 1.53
C VAL A 35 27.93 26.73 0.76
N PRO A 36 28.57 26.62 -0.42
CA PRO A 36 28.60 27.75 -1.33
C PRO A 36 27.20 27.93 -1.93
N ALA A 37 26.71 29.16 -1.83
CA ALA A 37 25.48 29.64 -2.44
C ALA A 37 25.39 29.25 -3.94
N THR A 38 24.27 28.60 -4.29
CA THR A 38 23.40 28.69 -5.49
C THR A 38 23.97 29.08 -6.87
N PRO A 39 23.42 28.56 -8.01
CA PRO A 39 22.01 28.76 -8.44
C PRO A 39 21.39 27.47 -9.09
N ALA A 40 20.10 27.23 -9.33
CA ALA A 40 18.85 27.98 -9.38
C ALA A 40 17.67 26.98 -9.26
N THR A 41 16.65 27.29 -8.45
CA THR A 41 15.24 26.79 -8.50
C THR A 41 14.39 27.86 -7.78
N PRO A 42 13.19 28.23 -8.27
CA PRO A 42 12.76 29.62 -8.40
C PRO A 42 12.40 30.28 -7.08
N SER A 43 12.66 31.59 -7.04
CA SER A 43 12.30 32.52 -5.97
C SER A 43 10.81 32.39 -5.61
N ALA A 44 10.53 31.75 -4.49
CA ALA A 44 9.31 31.98 -3.73
C ALA A 44 9.54 33.20 -2.82
N ASP A 45 8.59 34.12 -2.78
CA ASP A 45 8.69 35.33 -1.96
C ASP A 45 9.04 35.00 -0.51
N PRO A 46 9.86 35.83 0.18
CA PRO A 46 10.25 35.59 1.57
C PRO A 46 9.04 35.48 2.51
N ALA A 47 7.93 36.16 2.17
CA ALA A 47 6.66 36.06 2.89
C ALA A 47 6.02 34.65 2.80
N THR A 48 6.20 33.94 1.69
CA THR A 48 5.63 32.62 1.44
C THR A 48 6.40 31.53 2.20
N ILE A 49 7.72 31.70 2.32
CA ILE A 49 8.60 30.83 3.12
C ILE A 49 8.28 30.98 4.61
N ASP A 50 8.02 32.21 5.08
CA ASP A 50 7.68 32.51 6.47
C ASP A 50 6.31 31.91 6.87
N ALA A 51 5.34 31.88 5.95
CA ALA A 51 4.01 31.34 6.22
C ALA A 51 3.91 29.80 6.17
N SER A 52 4.99 29.09 5.86
CA SER A 52 4.96 27.66 5.52
C SER A 52 5.59 26.72 6.57
N TRP A 53 5.81 27.23 7.79
CA TRP A 53 6.29 26.44 8.93
C TRP A 53 5.15 25.64 9.58
N ARG A 54 5.41 24.37 9.87
CA ARG A 54 4.44 23.44 10.48
C ARG A 54 5.04 22.73 11.69
N GLU A 55 4.25 22.57 12.73
CA GLU A 55 4.60 21.78 13.91
C GLU A 55 4.29 20.29 13.69
N ALA A 56 5.24 19.43 14.02
CA ALA A 56 5.07 17.98 14.03
C ALA A 56 5.65 17.40 15.34
N LYS A 57 5.09 16.28 15.81
CA LYS A 57 5.54 15.62 17.04
C LYS A 57 6.43 14.44 16.68
N ALA A 58 7.63 14.38 17.25
CA ALA A 58 8.51 13.22 17.13
C ALA A 58 8.03 12.08 18.06
N ASN A 59 8.50 10.85 17.81
CA ASN A 59 8.13 9.64 18.57
C ASN A 59 8.43 9.70 20.09
N GLY A 60 9.13 10.73 20.56
CA GLY A 60 9.37 11.01 21.99
C GLY A 60 8.52 12.14 22.57
N GLY A 61 7.46 12.58 21.89
CA GLY A 61 6.55 13.65 22.34
C GLY A 61 7.11 15.08 22.24
N LYS A 62 8.37 15.24 21.82
CA LYS A 62 8.99 16.57 21.60
C LYS A 62 8.51 17.16 20.26
N PRO A 63 7.96 18.39 20.24
CA PRO A 63 7.57 19.06 19.01
C PRO A 63 8.80 19.52 18.22
N TYR A 64 8.73 19.41 16.90
CA TYR A 64 9.70 19.96 15.95
C TYR A 64 8.96 20.71 14.84
N TYR A 65 9.60 21.73 14.30
CA TYR A 65 9.04 22.62 13.28
C TYR A 65 9.74 22.36 11.96
N TYR A 66 8.96 22.10 10.90
CA TYR A 66 9.49 21.91 9.56
C TYR A 66 8.90 22.91 8.58
N ASN A 67 9.73 23.42 7.67
CA ASN A 67 9.27 24.27 6.58
C ASN A 67 8.94 23.42 5.35
N ALA A 68 7.70 23.51 4.86
CA ALA A 68 7.26 22.71 3.73
C ALA A 68 7.96 23.08 2.40
N ILE A 69 8.47 24.32 2.29
CA ILE A 69 9.08 24.90 1.10
C ILE A 69 10.60 24.69 1.11
N THR A 70 11.28 25.05 2.20
CA THR A 70 12.76 24.92 2.29
C THR A 70 13.22 23.53 2.72
N LYS A 71 12.30 22.66 3.17
CA LYS A 71 12.58 21.34 3.74
C LYS A 71 13.49 21.35 4.97
N GLU A 72 13.65 22.52 5.59
CA GLU A 72 14.41 22.69 6.83
C GLU A 72 13.59 22.22 8.03
N THR A 73 14.27 21.59 9.00
CA THR A 73 13.69 21.18 10.28
C THR A 73 14.44 21.83 11.42
N ARG A 74 13.72 22.33 12.42
CA ARG A 74 14.31 22.86 13.65
C ARG A 74 13.50 22.48 14.88
N TRP A 75 14.19 22.41 16.02
CA TRP A 75 13.60 22.04 17.30
C TRP A 75 13.00 23.24 18.06
N GLU A 76 13.33 24.46 17.65
CA GLU A 76 12.82 25.71 18.23
C GLU A 76 11.80 26.38 17.30
N PRO A 77 10.72 27.00 17.80
CA PRO A 77 9.73 27.64 16.94
C PRO A 77 10.31 28.86 16.19
N PRO A 78 10.16 28.95 14.86
CA PRO A 78 10.48 30.16 14.08
C PRO A 78 9.76 31.42 14.58
N GLU A 79 10.40 32.60 14.47
CA GLU A 79 9.71 33.89 14.64
C GLU A 79 8.49 34.04 13.71
N ALA A 80 8.57 33.49 12.51
CA ALA A 80 7.48 33.45 11.54
C ALA A 80 6.22 32.74 12.07
N PHE A 81 6.44 31.57 12.67
CA PHE A 81 5.40 30.73 13.27
C PHE A 81 4.83 31.39 14.52
N LEU A 82 5.67 32.06 15.32
CA LEU A 82 5.25 32.86 16.48
C LEU A 82 4.39 34.06 16.06
N LYS A 83 4.75 34.78 15.00
CA LYS A 83 3.96 35.89 14.44
C LYS A 83 2.61 35.42 13.89
N GLN A 84 2.57 34.24 13.28
CA GLN A 84 1.32 33.64 12.80
C GLN A 84 0.38 33.25 13.94
N GLN A 85 0.90 32.75 15.07
CA GLN A 85 0.08 32.53 16.27
C GLN A 85 -0.45 33.84 16.87
N GLN A 86 0.38 34.90 16.93
CA GLN A 86 -0.04 36.20 17.46
C GLN A 86 -1.14 36.88 16.62
N ASN A 87 -1.18 36.65 15.30
CA ASN A 87 -2.23 37.16 14.41
C ASN A 87 -3.56 36.36 14.45
N THR A 88 -3.65 35.28 15.25
CA THR A 88 -4.88 34.48 15.43
C THR A 88 -5.56 34.73 16.78
N ALA A 89 -5.26 35.84 17.46
CA ALA A 89 -6.00 36.29 18.62
C ALA A 89 -7.34 36.93 18.18
N PRO A 90 -8.52 36.40 18.58
CA PRO A 90 -9.79 37.05 18.31
C PRO A 90 -9.92 38.34 19.12
N THR A 91 -10.24 39.44 18.43
CA THR A 91 -10.77 40.68 19.01
C THR A 91 -12.11 40.40 19.70
N GLY A 92 -12.08 40.19 21.01
CA GLY A 92 -13.23 40.36 21.90
C GLY A 92 -13.19 41.74 22.58
N PRO A 93 -14.34 42.37 22.87
CA PRO A 93 -14.37 43.70 23.47
C PRO A 93 -13.79 43.70 24.89
N SER A 94 -12.92 44.69 25.14
CA SER A 94 -12.30 44.99 26.43
C SER A 94 -13.33 45.59 27.38
N PHE A 95 -13.60 44.92 28.51
CA PHE A 95 -14.24 45.54 29.67
C PHE A 95 -13.18 45.81 30.73
N VAL A 96 -12.92 47.09 30.96
CA VAL A 96 -11.98 47.65 31.93
C VAL A 96 -12.45 47.31 33.35
N ALA A 97 -11.70 46.45 34.05
CA ALA A 97 -11.83 46.28 35.49
C ALA A 97 -11.10 47.45 36.18
N GLY A 98 -11.90 48.40 36.67
CA GLY A 98 -11.44 49.50 37.52
C GLY A 98 -10.90 48.99 38.85
N SER A 99 -9.75 49.52 39.21
CA SER A 99 -9.11 49.45 40.52
C SER A 99 -10.08 49.72 41.67
N ARG A 100 -9.81 49.11 42.83
CA ARG A 100 -9.73 49.85 44.11
C ARG A 100 -8.87 49.10 45.13
N PRO A 101 -8.23 49.83 46.08
CA PRO A 101 -6.96 49.41 46.68
C PRO A 101 -7.08 48.92 48.11
N GLY A 102 -6.07 48.16 48.53
CA GLY A 102 -5.33 48.47 49.75
C GLY A 102 -5.72 47.74 51.04
N PHE A 103 -4.67 47.17 51.64
CA PHE A 103 -4.43 46.88 53.06
C PHE A 103 -4.99 45.59 53.69
N GLY A 104 -4.07 44.67 53.98
CA GLY A 104 -3.67 44.41 55.37
C GLY A 104 -4.07 43.07 55.98
N GLY A 105 -3.11 42.12 55.97
CA GLY A 105 -2.65 41.33 57.13
C GLY A 105 -3.60 40.36 57.86
N GLY A 106 -3.04 39.22 58.28
CA GLY A 106 -3.36 38.63 59.58
C GLY A 106 -3.93 37.22 59.55
N ASP A 107 -3.23 36.35 60.26
CA ASP A 107 -3.43 34.93 60.50
C ASP A 107 -4.69 34.56 61.35
N ASP A 108 -4.93 33.25 61.39
CA ASP A 108 -5.44 32.45 62.53
C ASP A 108 -6.95 32.32 62.86
N PHE A 109 -7.36 31.04 62.86
CA PHE A 109 -8.17 30.28 63.84
C PHE A 109 -9.69 30.48 64.07
N ASP A 110 -10.30 29.31 64.31
CA ASP A 110 -11.44 28.98 65.18
C ASP A 110 -12.91 29.06 64.68
N ALA A 111 -13.41 27.88 64.29
CA ALA A 111 -14.60 27.16 64.77
C ALA A 111 -16.03 27.78 64.81
N PRO A 112 -17.10 26.93 64.73
CA PRO A 112 -18.52 27.30 64.50
C PRO A 112 -19.31 27.29 65.85
N PRO A 113 -20.65 27.09 65.99
CA PRO A 113 -21.79 26.98 65.04
C PRO A 113 -23.09 27.72 65.53
N ARG A 114 -24.24 27.37 64.93
CA ARG A 114 -25.66 27.48 65.38
C ARG A 114 -26.46 28.68 64.86
N ASP A 115 -27.77 28.62 64.62
CA ASP A 115 -28.81 27.59 64.42
C ASP A 115 -30.13 28.40 64.27
N ARG A 116 -31.18 27.81 63.67
CA ARG A 116 -32.60 28.27 63.65
C ARG A 116 -32.95 29.47 62.75
N ARG A 117 -34.14 29.60 62.16
CA ARG A 117 -35.36 28.78 61.96
C ARG A 117 -36.31 29.64 61.11
N MET A 118 -37.16 28.98 60.31
CA MET A 118 -38.47 29.44 59.78
C MET A 118 -38.48 30.66 58.83
N GLY A 119 -39.23 30.68 57.73
CA GLY A 119 -40.17 29.73 57.16
C GLY A 119 -41.10 30.44 56.16
N ARG A 120 -41.72 29.66 55.26
CA ARG A 120 -42.90 29.98 54.41
C ARG A 120 -42.76 31.19 53.44
N ARG A 121 -43.41 31.28 52.28
CA ARG A 121 -44.43 30.52 51.54
C ARG A 121 -44.51 31.14 50.13
N ASP A 122 -44.88 30.30 49.15
CA ASP A 122 -45.66 30.57 47.91
C ASP A 122 -45.08 31.65 46.94
N ASP A 123 -44.97 31.47 45.61
CA ASP A 123 -45.95 31.00 44.63
C ASP A 123 -45.30 30.78 43.23
N ARG A 124 -45.98 29.96 42.41
CA ARG A 124 -46.01 29.89 40.92
C ARG A 124 -44.79 29.30 40.18
N ASP A 125 -44.88 28.07 39.70
CA ASP A 125 -45.58 27.63 38.47
C ASP A 125 -44.84 28.08 37.19
N HIS A 126 -44.04 27.19 36.61
CA HIS A 126 -44.25 26.72 35.24
C HIS A 126 -43.43 25.47 34.92
N SER A 127 -44.16 24.54 34.33
CA SER A 127 -43.88 23.16 33.98
C SER A 127 -43.06 23.03 32.69
N LEU A 128 -42.04 22.17 32.71
CA LEU A 128 -41.49 21.53 31.51
C LEU A 128 -41.20 20.04 31.79
N PRO A 129 -41.52 19.13 30.83
CA PRO A 129 -41.66 17.71 31.09
C PRO A 129 -40.31 16.98 31.15
N GLN A 130 -40.29 16.05 32.09
CA GLN A 130 -39.18 15.19 32.47
C GLN A 130 -38.90 14.14 31.39
N LYS A 131 -37.62 14.02 31.01
CA LYS A 131 -37.07 12.87 30.29
C LYS A 131 -37.36 11.60 31.12
N PRO A 132 -37.92 10.51 30.54
CA PRO A 132 -38.01 9.28 31.28
C PRO A 132 -36.61 8.68 31.44
N SER A 133 -36.32 8.41 32.71
CA SER A 133 -35.16 7.72 33.22
C SER A 133 -34.92 6.40 32.51
N PHE A 134 -33.65 6.20 32.16
CA PHE A 134 -33.00 4.92 31.97
C PHE A 134 -33.33 4.00 33.17
N ASP A 135 -34.16 2.98 32.94
CA ASP A 135 -34.35 1.86 33.87
C ASP A 135 -33.83 0.59 33.19
N GLU A 136 -32.60 0.28 33.56
CA GLU A 136 -31.85 -0.90 33.17
C GLU A 136 -32.44 -2.13 33.88
N ARG A 137 -33.52 -2.71 33.35
CA ARG A 137 -33.91 -4.09 33.69
C ARG A 137 -34.87 -4.70 32.67
N ARG A 138 -34.42 -5.86 32.15
CA ARG A 138 -35.16 -6.95 31.47
C ARG A 138 -34.98 -6.98 29.95
N GLY A 139 -34.42 -8.10 29.49
CA GLY A 139 -33.90 -8.29 28.13
C GLY A 139 -34.92 -8.59 27.05
N GLY A 140 -34.38 -8.79 25.85
CA GLY A 140 -35.09 -9.21 24.64
C GLY A 140 -35.26 -8.07 23.64
N GLY A 141 -34.19 -7.74 22.91
CA GLY A 141 -34.28 -6.88 21.73
C GLY A 141 -34.97 -7.65 20.58
N GLY A 142 -36.27 -7.45 20.42
CA GLY A 142 -37.04 -7.86 19.25
C GLY A 142 -37.66 -6.63 18.58
N MET A 143 -37.63 -6.57 17.25
CA MET A 143 -38.20 -5.44 16.50
C MET A 143 -39.74 -5.45 16.59
N PRO A 144 -40.39 -4.27 16.61
CA PRO A 144 -41.82 -4.14 16.97
C PRO A 144 -42.83 -4.75 15.98
N TRP A 145 -42.42 -5.23 14.80
CA TRP A 145 -43.30 -5.95 13.88
C TRP A 145 -43.31 -7.48 14.11
N GLU A 146 -42.37 -8.00 14.92
CA GLU A 146 -42.20 -9.44 15.18
C GLU A 146 -43.09 -9.95 16.34
N ARG A 147 -43.65 -9.03 17.14
CA ARG A 147 -44.57 -9.37 18.25
C ARG A 147 -46.01 -9.67 17.82
N SER A 148 -46.34 -9.45 16.55
CA SER A 148 -47.74 -9.54 16.08
C SER A 148 -48.19 -10.96 15.71
N GLN A 149 -47.32 -11.98 15.84
CA GLN A 149 -47.64 -13.34 15.38
C GLN A 149 -48.00 -14.33 16.51
N GLU A 150 -47.88 -13.94 17.79
CA GLU A 150 -48.06 -14.89 18.91
C GLU A 150 -49.38 -14.74 19.69
N ASN A 151 -50.26 -13.80 19.36
CA ASN A 151 -51.57 -13.73 20.01
C ASN A 151 -52.68 -13.20 19.10
N SER A 152 -53.20 -14.06 18.22
CA SER A 152 -54.50 -13.83 17.56
C SER A 152 -55.11 -15.16 17.12
N GLY A 153 -55.98 -15.72 17.96
CA GLY A 153 -56.90 -16.77 17.57
C GLY A 153 -57.96 -16.23 16.62
N PHE A 154 -57.64 -16.13 15.33
CA PHE A 154 -58.61 -15.94 14.25
C PHE A 154 -58.09 -16.59 12.96
N ARG A 155 -58.50 -17.84 12.70
CA ARG A 155 -58.31 -18.49 11.38
C ARG A 155 -59.39 -17.97 10.42
N GLY A 156 -59.12 -16.85 9.76
CA GLY A 156 -59.72 -16.55 8.46
C GLY A 156 -58.98 -17.32 7.35
N PRO A 157 -59.62 -17.62 6.20
CA PRO A 157 -58.96 -18.34 5.11
C PRO A 157 -57.86 -17.44 4.53
N MET A 158 -56.59 -17.83 4.71
CA MET A 158 -55.49 -17.23 3.96
C MET A 158 -55.62 -17.59 2.47
N PRO A 159 -55.43 -16.64 1.55
CA PRO A 159 -55.36 -16.94 0.13
C PRO A 159 -54.17 -17.89 -0.15
N ALA A 160 -54.37 -18.77 -1.14
CA ALA A 160 -53.51 -19.90 -1.45
C ALA A 160 -52.02 -19.53 -1.65
N LYS A 161 -51.14 -20.43 -1.20
CA LYS A 161 -49.70 -20.45 -1.41
C LYS A 161 -49.37 -20.69 -2.91
N ALA A 162 -49.52 -19.69 -3.76
CA ALA A 162 -49.31 -19.84 -5.21
C ALA A 162 -48.04 -19.17 -5.75
N ASP A 163 -47.34 -18.35 -4.97
CA ASP A 163 -46.16 -17.59 -5.43
C ASP A 163 -44.97 -17.71 -4.45
N GLU A 164 -44.66 -18.94 -4.01
CA GLU A 164 -43.40 -19.20 -3.30
C GLU A 164 -42.43 -19.91 -4.27
N PRO A 165 -41.34 -19.25 -4.71
CA PRO A 165 -40.32 -19.93 -5.49
C PRO A 165 -39.61 -20.94 -4.57
N GLU A 166 -40.01 -22.21 -4.67
CA GLU A 166 -39.29 -23.31 -4.04
C GLU A 166 -38.00 -23.59 -4.82
N TYR A 167 -36.88 -23.19 -4.25
CA TYR A 167 -35.57 -23.61 -4.73
C TYR A 167 -35.23 -24.95 -4.09
N SER A 168 -35.00 -25.99 -4.91
CA SER A 168 -34.71 -27.34 -4.40
C SER A 168 -33.31 -27.47 -3.80
N ASN A 169 -32.40 -26.51 -4.03
CA ASN A 169 -31.03 -26.54 -3.52
C ASN A 169 -30.73 -25.22 -2.77
N PRO A 170 -30.15 -25.24 -1.55
CA PRO A 170 -29.76 -24.04 -0.82
C PRO A 170 -28.88 -23.09 -1.64
N GLU A 171 -28.00 -23.61 -2.47
CA GLU A 171 -27.14 -22.83 -3.36
C GLU A 171 -27.93 -22.07 -4.44
N GLN A 172 -29.00 -22.68 -4.98
CA GLN A 172 -29.88 -22.00 -5.95
C GLN A 172 -30.71 -20.89 -5.28
N ALA A 173 -31.10 -21.08 -4.02
CA ALA A 173 -31.77 -20.05 -3.22
C ALA A 173 -30.83 -18.87 -2.92
N GLU A 174 -29.55 -19.15 -2.62
CA GLU A 174 -28.50 -18.14 -2.47
C GLU A 174 -28.27 -17.36 -3.78
N ASP A 175 -28.15 -18.06 -4.91
CA ASP A 175 -27.98 -17.44 -6.23
C ASP A 175 -29.15 -16.54 -6.63
N ALA A 176 -30.39 -16.98 -6.34
CA ALA A 176 -31.57 -16.15 -6.55
C ALA A 176 -31.53 -14.90 -5.66
N PHE A 177 -31.12 -15.05 -4.40
CA PHE A 177 -30.92 -13.93 -3.49
C PHE A 177 -29.79 -12.99 -3.97
N PHE A 178 -28.71 -13.49 -4.56
CA PHE A 178 -27.64 -12.66 -5.12
C PHE A 178 -28.09 -11.88 -6.35
N LYS A 179 -28.84 -12.53 -7.25
CA LYS A 179 -29.43 -11.86 -8.42
C LYS A 179 -30.39 -10.75 -7.99
N LEU A 180 -31.15 -10.99 -6.93
CA LEU A 180 -32.06 -10.04 -6.33
C LEU A 180 -31.33 -8.83 -5.73
N LEU A 181 -30.26 -9.06 -4.95
CA LEU A 181 -29.40 -8.00 -4.42
C LEU A 181 -28.79 -7.16 -5.54
N LYS A 182 -28.30 -7.82 -6.59
CA LYS A 182 -27.74 -7.16 -7.77
C LYS A 182 -28.76 -6.34 -8.55
N ARG A 183 -29.98 -6.87 -8.74
CA ARG A 183 -31.08 -6.17 -9.44
C ARG A 183 -31.52 -4.90 -8.71
N ASN A 184 -31.47 -4.92 -7.38
CA ASN A 184 -31.77 -3.77 -6.53
C ASN A 184 -30.56 -2.85 -6.29
N ASN A 185 -29.46 -3.02 -7.05
CA ASN A 185 -28.25 -2.20 -6.98
C ASN A 185 -27.60 -2.15 -5.59
N VAL A 186 -27.65 -3.27 -4.86
CA VAL A 186 -27.01 -3.40 -3.55
C VAL A 186 -25.49 -3.56 -3.76
N THR A 187 -24.72 -2.61 -3.26
CA THR A 187 -23.24 -2.63 -3.32
C THR A 187 -22.63 -3.13 -2.01
N PRO A 188 -21.35 -3.56 -2.01
CA PRO A 188 -20.67 -4.03 -0.79
C PRO A 188 -20.52 -2.97 0.32
N ASP A 189 -20.80 -1.70 0.03
CA ASP A 189 -20.74 -0.59 0.98
C ASP A 189 -22.10 -0.30 1.61
N THR A 190 -23.19 -0.87 1.07
CA THR A 190 -24.52 -0.72 1.66
C THR A 190 -24.62 -1.48 2.98
N ALA A 191 -25.22 -0.84 3.98
CA ALA A 191 -25.47 -1.49 5.26
C ALA A 191 -26.54 -2.59 5.10
N TRP A 192 -26.39 -3.67 5.86
CA TRP A 192 -27.30 -4.82 5.86
C TRP A 192 -28.78 -4.43 6.00
N GLU A 193 -29.09 -3.51 6.91
CA GLU A 193 -30.47 -3.07 7.16
C GLU A 193 -31.07 -2.30 5.97
N ASP A 194 -30.25 -1.50 5.28
CA ASP A 194 -30.69 -0.73 4.12
C ASP A 194 -30.86 -1.63 2.89
N ALA A 195 -29.94 -2.57 2.69
CA ALA A 195 -30.08 -3.61 1.67
C ALA A 195 -31.36 -4.43 1.84
N LEU A 196 -31.69 -4.79 3.09
CA LEU A 196 -32.92 -5.49 3.42
C LEU A 196 -34.18 -4.66 3.11
N ARG A 197 -34.19 -3.36 3.43
CA ARG A 197 -35.33 -2.47 3.15
C ARG A 197 -35.63 -2.35 1.67
N LEU A 198 -34.60 -2.43 0.82
CA LEU A 198 -34.74 -2.39 -0.63
C LEU A 198 -35.34 -3.68 -1.18
N VAL A 199 -34.99 -4.82 -0.57
CA VAL A 199 -35.28 -6.15 -1.12
C VAL A 199 -36.52 -6.81 -0.51
N ILE A 200 -36.98 -6.36 0.67
CA ILE A 200 -38.09 -7.00 1.43
C ILE A 200 -39.42 -7.11 0.67
N LYS A 201 -39.63 -6.27 -0.35
CA LYS A 201 -40.86 -6.25 -1.16
C LYS A 201 -40.86 -7.28 -2.28
N ASP A 202 -39.70 -7.84 -2.60
CA ASP A 202 -39.54 -8.77 -3.71
C ASP A 202 -39.91 -10.22 -3.32
N THR A 203 -40.53 -10.94 -4.25
CA THR A 203 -40.94 -12.34 -4.06
C THR A 203 -39.75 -13.25 -3.76
N GLU A 204 -38.61 -12.97 -4.40
CA GLU A 204 -37.33 -13.67 -4.25
C GLU A 204 -36.68 -13.46 -2.87
N TYR A 205 -37.11 -12.46 -2.09
CA TYR A 205 -36.66 -12.28 -0.70
C TYR A 205 -37.06 -13.46 0.20
N ARG A 206 -38.17 -14.12 -0.13
CA ARG A 206 -38.67 -15.30 0.58
C ARG A 206 -37.93 -16.59 0.20
N ALA A 207 -36.99 -16.54 -0.76
CA ALA A 207 -36.19 -17.70 -1.18
C ALA A 207 -35.39 -18.30 -0.01
N LEU A 208 -34.77 -17.44 0.79
CA LEU A 208 -34.13 -17.82 2.05
C LEU A 208 -35.11 -17.55 3.17
N LYS A 209 -35.46 -18.57 3.96
CA LYS A 209 -36.49 -18.46 5.02
C LYS A 209 -35.90 -17.90 6.32
N ASP A 210 -34.66 -18.27 6.64
CA ASP A 210 -34.03 -17.92 7.90
C ASP A 210 -33.27 -16.58 7.84
N PRO A 211 -33.47 -15.67 8.81
CA PRO A 211 -32.74 -14.40 8.87
C PRO A 211 -31.21 -14.56 8.95
N LYS A 212 -30.74 -15.66 9.57
CA LYS A 212 -29.31 -15.97 9.65
C LYS A 212 -28.73 -16.34 8.30
N GLU A 213 -29.43 -17.18 7.53
CA GLU A 213 -29.04 -17.57 6.17
C GLU A 213 -29.02 -16.36 5.24
N ARG A 214 -30.02 -15.47 5.33
CA ARG A 214 -30.04 -14.21 4.56
C ARG A 214 -28.82 -13.33 4.86
N ARG A 215 -28.43 -13.22 6.14
CA ARG A 215 -27.26 -12.43 6.54
C ARG A 215 -25.96 -13.05 6.03
N GLN A 216 -25.81 -14.38 6.13
CA GLN A 216 -24.65 -15.10 5.61
C GLN A 216 -24.55 -14.99 4.08
N ALA A 217 -25.68 -15.13 3.38
CA ALA A 217 -25.75 -14.95 1.93
C ALA A 217 -25.36 -13.52 1.54
N PHE A 218 -25.84 -12.49 2.24
CA PHE A 218 -25.45 -11.11 1.96
C PHE A 218 -23.96 -10.84 2.21
N GLU A 219 -23.39 -11.37 3.30
CA GLU A 219 -21.95 -11.26 3.56
C GLU A 219 -21.13 -11.94 2.45
N LYS A 220 -21.55 -13.14 2.04
CA LYS A 220 -20.96 -13.88 0.91
C LYS A 220 -21.06 -13.10 -0.40
N TYR A 221 -22.21 -12.51 -0.70
CA TYR A 221 -22.40 -11.63 -1.87
C TYR A 221 -21.47 -10.42 -1.84
N CYS A 222 -21.35 -9.73 -0.70
CA CYS A 222 -20.46 -8.58 -0.55
C CYS A 222 -18.98 -8.97 -0.79
N LEU A 223 -18.54 -10.12 -0.27
CA LEU A 223 -17.20 -10.65 -0.51
C LEU A 223 -17.00 -11.02 -1.99
N GLU A 224 -17.97 -11.67 -2.61
CA GLU A 224 -17.90 -12.09 -4.01
C GLU A 224 -17.89 -10.88 -4.96
N VAL A 225 -18.71 -9.86 -4.72
CA VAL A 225 -18.71 -8.63 -5.52
C VAL A 225 -17.37 -7.90 -5.39
N ARG A 226 -16.82 -7.75 -4.18
CA ARG A 226 -15.47 -7.16 -3.98
C ARG A 226 -14.39 -7.99 -4.68
N ALA A 227 -14.47 -9.32 -4.61
CA ALA A 227 -13.55 -10.22 -5.29
C ALA A 227 -13.68 -10.10 -6.82
N GLN A 228 -14.90 -9.99 -7.33
CA GLN A 228 -15.17 -9.81 -8.76
C GLN A 228 -14.70 -8.44 -9.27
N GLU A 229 -14.90 -7.36 -8.51
CA GLU A 229 -14.41 -6.02 -8.86
C GLU A 229 -12.88 -5.99 -8.87
N LYS A 230 -12.24 -6.52 -7.83
CA LYS A 230 -10.78 -6.67 -7.78
C LYS A 230 -10.26 -7.57 -8.91
N GLY A 231 -11.01 -8.61 -9.26
CA GLY A 231 -10.70 -9.51 -10.38
C GLY A 231 -10.76 -8.80 -11.73
N LYS A 232 -11.84 -8.07 -12.01
CA LYS A 232 -12.01 -7.27 -13.24
C LYS A 232 -10.98 -6.14 -13.34
N GLU A 233 -10.65 -5.50 -12.23
CA GLU A 233 -9.59 -4.50 -12.18
C GLU A 233 -8.22 -5.11 -12.49
N LYS A 234 -7.92 -6.27 -11.89
CA LYS A 234 -6.70 -7.03 -12.19
C LYS A 234 -6.64 -7.44 -13.65
N GLU A 235 -7.73 -8.00 -14.20
CA GLU A 235 -7.83 -8.41 -15.60
C GLU A 235 -7.64 -7.22 -16.55
N ARG A 236 -8.26 -6.07 -16.27
CA ARG A 236 -8.07 -4.84 -17.04
C ARG A 236 -6.61 -4.38 -17.00
N ARG A 237 -5.98 -4.43 -15.83
CA ARG A 237 -4.56 -4.05 -15.65
C ARG A 237 -3.63 -5.04 -16.36
N GLU A 238 -3.94 -6.33 -16.32
CA GLU A 238 -3.18 -7.38 -17.00
C GLU A 238 -3.33 -7.29 -18.52
N ARG A 239 -4.53 -6.98 -19.02
CA ARG A 239 -4.76 -6.68 -20.43
C ARG A 239 -3.94 -5.47 -20.89
N LEU A 240 -3.97 -4.37 -20.15
CA LEU A 240 -3.15 -3.18 -20.44
C LEU A 240 -1.65 -3.52 -20.44
N ARG A 241 -1.20 -4.35 -19.50
CA ARG A 241 0.19 -4.82 -19.41
C ARG A 241 0.59 -5.63 -20.65
N GLU A 242 -0.26 -6.53 -21.13
CA GLU A 242 0.03 -7.31 -22.34
C GLU A 242 0.00 -6.43 -23.59
N GLU A 243 -0.97 -5.52 -23.72
CA GLU A 243 -1.02 -4.56 -24.83
C GLU A 243 0.25 -3.68 -24.86
N PHE A 244 0.70 -3.18 -23.69
CA PHE A 244 1.93 -2.40 -23.57
C PHE A 244 3.16 -3.24 -23.91
N ARG A 245 3.21 -4.50 -23.47
CA ARG A 245 4.28 -5.43 -23.81
C ARG A 245 4.31 -5.73 -25.31
N GLN A 246 3.17 -5.93 -25.94
CA GLN A 246 3.07 -6.18 -27.38
C GLN A 246 3.56 -4.97 -28.18
N MET A 247 3.20 -3.76 -27.76
CA MET A 247 3.75 -2.52 -28.32
C MET A 247 5.27 -2.45 -28.14
N LEU A 248 5.83 -2.81 -26.98
CA LEU A 248 7.29 -2.82 -26.80
C LEU A 248 7.99 -3.86 -27.70
N LYS A 249 7.33 -4.99 -28.01
CA LYS A 249 7.86 -6.01 -28.92
C LYS A 249 7.96 -5.53 -30.37
N THR A 250 7.14 -4.57 -30.80
CA THR A 250 7.24 -4.02 -32.17
C THR A 250 8.44 -3.09 -32.37
N HIS A 251 9.11 -2.69 -31.28
CA HIS A 251 10.29 -1.83 -31.33
C HIS A 251 11.59 -2.63 -31.15
N ASP A 252 12.19 -3.04 -32.27
CA ASP A 252 13.46 -3.79 -32.29
C ASP A 252 14.65 -3.01 -31.69
N GLU A 253 14.54 -1.67 -31.61
CA GLU A 253 15.54 -0.79 -30.98
C GLU A 253 15.62 -0.98 -29.46
N ILE A 254 14.58 -1.55 -28.84
CA ILE A 254 14.53 -1.83 -27.41
C ILE A 254 15.26 -3.15 -27.14
N LYS A 255 16.48 -3.05 -26.59
CA LYS A 255 17.31 -4.18 -26.17
C LYS A 255 17.28 -4.35 -24.66
N GLN A 256 17.83 -5.47 -24.16
CA GLN A 256 17.90 -5.79 -22.72
C GLN A 256 18.61 -4.73 -21.85
N TYR A 257 19.47 -3.89 -22.46
CA TYR A 257 20.19 -2.81 -21.77
C TYR A 257 19.56 -1.43 -21.97
N THR A 258 18.47 -1.32 -22.75
CA THR A 258 17.82 -0.03 -23.04
C THR A 258 17.23 0.58 -21.77
N ARG A 259 17.40 1.89 -21.61
CA ARG A 259 16.92 2.65 -20.44
C ARG A 259 15.65 3.41 -20.78
N TRP A 260 14.82 3.67 -19.76
CA TRP A 260 13.55 4.40 -19.89
C TRP A 260 13.69 5.73 -20.65
N LYS A 261 14.70 6.53 -20.31
CA LYS A 261 14.93 7.84 -20.95
C LYS A 261 15.14 7.76 -22.46
N THR A 262 15.70 6.66 -22.95
CA THR A 262 15.95 6.42 -24.38
C THR A 262 14.74 5.81 -25.06
N ALA A 263 14.04 4.89 -24.40
CA ALA A 263 12.85 4.24 -24.94
C ALA A 263 11.63 5.18 -24.99
N ARG A 264 11.45 6.04 -23.99
CA ARG A 264 10.31 6.97 -23.87
C ARG A 264 10.01 7.75 -25.16
N PRO A 265 10.96 8.48 -25.78
CA PRO A 265 10.68 9.23 -27.01
C PRO A 265 10.35 8.34 -28.22
N MET A 266 10.73 7.05 -28.19
CA MET A 266 10.40 6.09 -29.25
C MET A 266 8.95 5.61 -29.16
N ILE A 267 8.43 5.47 -27.93
CA ILE A 267 7.11 4.87 -27.65
C ILE A 267 6.03 5.91 -27.29
N GLU A 268 6.39 7.18 -27.06
CA GLU A 268 5.44 8.21 -26.60
C GLU A 268 4.28 8.51 -27.56
N ARG A 269 4.49 8.23 -28.86
CA ARG A 269 3.51 8.49 -29.91
C ARG A 269 2.43 7.41 -29.98
N GLU A 270 2.72 6.23 -29.44
CA GLU A 270 1.85 5.07 -29.49
C GLU A 270 0.55 5.28 -28.71
N ALA A 271 -0.54 4.74 -29.27
CA ALA A 271 -1.85 4.84 -28.63
C ALA A 271 -1.89 4.11 -27.28
N VAL A 272 -1.25 2.94 -27.21
CA VAL A 272 -1.16 2.13 -25.98
C VAL A 272 -0.37 2.85 -24.89
N PHE A 273 0.70 3.56 -25.25
CA PHE A 273 1.45 4.39 -24.31
C PHE A 273 0.60 5.52 -23.73
N LYS A 274 -0.21 6.18 -24.57
CA LYS A 274 -1.12 7.25 -24.13
C LYS A 274 -2.27 6.72 -23.25
N GLN A 275 -2.72 5.49 -23.49
CA GLN A 275 -3.78 4.85 -22.73
C GLN A 275 -3.28 4.24 -21.41
N ALA A 276 -2.02 3.83 -21.34
CA ALA A 276 -1.38 3.43 -20.10
C ALA A 276 -1.36 4.63 -19.16
N GLY A 277 -1.78 4.42 -17.90
CA GLY A 277 -2.13 5.48 -16.94
C GLY A 277 -1.00 6.47 -16.63
N ASP A 278 -0.45 6.39 -15.42
CA ASP A 278 0.55 7.37 -14.96
C ASP A 278 1.96 7.04 -15.49
N GLU A 279 2.84 8.05 -15.50
CA GLU A 279 4.24 7.91 -15.94
C GLU A 279 4.98 6.80 -15.16
N ASP A 280 4.71 6.67 -13.87
CA ASP A 280 5.30 5.64 -13.02
C ASP A 280 4.81 4.24 -13.37
N GLU A 281 3.53 4.08 -13.73
CA GLU A 281 2.98 2.80 -14.20
C GLU A 281 3.59 2.42 -15.55
N ARG A 282 3.67 3.37 -16.49
CA ARG A 282 4.31 3.15 -17.81
C ARG A 282 5.76 2.73 -17.66
N ARG A 283 6.50 3.41 -16.77
CA ARG A 283 7.88 3.07 -16.46
C ARG A 283 8.00 1.69 -15.84
N SER A 284 7.11 1.34 -14.90
CA SER A 284 7.09 0.01 -14.28
C SER A 284 6.82 -1.09 -15.30
N LEU A 285 5.87 -0.90 -16.21
CA LEU A 285 5.57 -1.84 -17.31
C LEU A 285 6.79 -2.03 -18.24
N PHE A 286 7.50 -0.95 -18.55
CA PHE A 286 8.73 -1.03 -19.33
C PHE A 286 9.86 -1.75 -18.59
N GLU A 287 10.11 -1.40 -17.32
CA GLU A 287 11.15 -2.04 -16.52
C GLU A 287 10.90 -3.54 -16.38
N GLU A 288 9.64 -3.95 -16.23
CA GLU A 288 9.25 -5.35 -16.23
C GLU A 288 9.58 -6.05 -17.57
N TYR A 289 9.27 -5.42 -18.71
CA TYR A 289 9.63 -5.97 -20.02
C TYR A 289 11.15 -6.09 -20.20
N ILE A 290 11.92 -5.11 -19.72
CA ILE A 290 13.39 -5.19 -19.74
C ILE A 290 13.91 -6.34 -18.86
N VAL A 291 13.31 -6.57 -17.70
CA VAL A 291 13.63 -7.75 -16.86
C VAL A 291 13.33 -9.04 -17.59
N GLU A 292 12.21 -9.11 -18.32
CA GLU A 292 11.88 -10.27 -19.15
C GLU A 292 12.90 -10.48 -20.28
N LEU A 293 13.29 -9.41 -21.00
CA LEU A 293 14.31 -9.47 -22.05
C LEU A 293 15.67 -9.92 -21.50
N LYS A 294 16.07 -9.43 -20.32
CA LYS A 294 17.30 -9.89 -19.64
C LYS A 294 17.21 -11.36 -19.27
N ARG A 295 16.09 -11.80 -18.71
CA ARG A 295 15.86 -13.20 -18.37
C ARG A 295 15.96 -14.09 -19.61
N ARG A 296 15.29 -13.69 -20.69
CA ARG A 296 15.31 -14.42 -21.97
C ARG A 296 16.72 -14.50 -22.55
N HIS A 297 17.45 -13.39 -22.54
CA HIS A 297 18.83 -13.38 -23.01
C HIS A 297 19.74 -14.32 -22.19
N VAL A 298 19.62 -14.30 -20.87
CA VAL A 298 20.37 -15.22 -19.99
C VAL A 298 19.98 -16.68 -20.25
N GLU A 299 18.69 -16.94 -20.48
CA GLU A 299 18.19 -18.28 -20.80
C GLU A 299 18.69 -18.78 -22.16
N GLU A 300 18.67 -17.94 -23.20
CA GLU A 300 19.22 -18.24 -24.52
C GLU A 300 20.73 -18.53 -24.45
N GLU A 301 21.50 -17.73 -23.70
CA GLU A 301 22.92 -17.97 -23.51
C GLU A 301 23.18 -19.25 -22.71
N ARG A 302 22.35 -19.55 -21.71
CA ARG A 302 22.42 -20.81 -20.96
C ARG A 302 22.09 -22.01 -21.86
N GLU A 303 21.08 -21.91 -22.71
CA GLU A 303 20.71 -22.97 -23.66
C GLU A 303 21.85 -23.24 -24.65
N LYS A 304 22.42 -22.17 -25.25
CA LYS A 304 23.60 -22.31 -26.11
C LYS A 304 24.78 -22.93 -25.36
N HIS A 305 25.02 -22.54 -24.11
CA HIS A 305 26.08 -23.13 -23.28
C HIS A 305 25.83 -24.62 -23.02
N THR A 306 24.58 -25.01 -22.70
CA THR A 306 24.23 -26.42 -22.51
C THR A 306 24.36 -27.25 -23.78
N LEU A 307 23.95 -26.71 -24.94
CA LEU A 307 24.13 -27.37 -26.23
C LEU A 307 25.61 -27.50 -26.59
N ALA A 308 26.41 -26.47 -26.34
CA ALA A 308 27.86 -26.52 -26.52
C ALA A 308 28.52 -27.60 -25.65
N LEU A 309 28.07 -27.75 -24.39
CA LEU A 309 28.56 -28.82 -23.51
C LEU A 309 28.14 -30.22 -23.99
N GLN A 310 26.91 -30.39 -24.48
CA GLN A 310 26.43 -31.66 -25.03
C GLN A 310 27.24 -32.06 -26.27
N GLU A 311 27.46 -31.13 -27.20
CA GLU A 311 28.29 -31.38 -28.38
C GLU A 311 29.75 -31.64 -28.02
N LEU A 312 30.30 -30.93 -27.02
CA LEU A 312 31.64 -31.20 -26.51
C LEU A 312 31.74 -32.62 -25.94
N HIS A 313 30.74 -33.05 -25.16
CA HIS A 313 30.70 -34.41 -24.62
C HIS A 313 30.63 -35.46 -25.75
N GLY A 314 29.81 -35.22 -26.78
CA GLY A 314 29.78 -36.09 -27.97
C GLY A 314 31.12 -36.15 -28.72
N LEU A 315 31.84 -35.03 -28.81
CA LEU A 315 33.20 -35.00 -29.36
C LEU A 315 34.19 -35.78 -28.50
N LEU A 316 34.12 -35.64 -27.18
CA LEU A 316 34.96 -36.39 -26.23
C LEU A 316 34.72 -37.89 -26.36
N GLN A 317 33.46 -38.35 -26.40
CA GLN A 317 33.12 -39.76 -26.63
C GLN A 317 33.64 -40.31 -27.95
N ALA A 318 33.64 -39.52 -29.02
CA ALA A 318 34.12 -39.95 -30.33
C ALA A 318 35.65 -40.01 -30.43
N MET A 319 36.37 -39.18 -29.67
CA MET A 319 37.83 -39.02 -29.79
C MET A 319 38.62 -39.71 -28.68
N ILE A 320 38.07 -39.77 -27.47
CA ILE A 320 38.75 -40.23 -26.26
C ILE A 320 38.04 -41.48 -25.77
N VAL A 321 38.59 -42.62 -26.15
CA VAL A 321 38.09 -43.96 -25.77
C VAL A 321 38.94 -44.57 -24.66
N ASP A 322 40.19 -44.15 -24.52
CA ASP A 322 41.14 -44.70 -23.56
C ASP A 322 41.05 -44.00 -22.19
N ALA A 323 40.81 -44.78 -21.13
CA ALA A 323 40.67 -44.33 -19.74
C ALA A 323 41.97 -43.79 -19.10
N ASP A 324 43.12 -43.96 -19.74
CA ASP A 324 44.41 -43.45 -19.25
C ASP A 324 44.82 -42.10 -19.88
N THR A 325 43.95 -41.50 -20.71
CA THR A 325 44.26 -40.25 -21.42
C THR A 325 44.41 -39.07 -20.46
N LYS A 326 45.46 -38.27 -20.66
CA LYS A 326 45.73 -37.09 -19.84
C LYS A 326 45.04 -35.86 -20.42
N TRP A 327 44.64 -34.93 -19.55
CA TRP A 327 44.03 -33.67 -19.95
C TRP A 327 44.81 -32.90 -21.02
N SER A 328 46.15 -32.86 -20.95
CA SER A 328 46.96 -32.13 -21.95
C SER A 328 46.84 -32.71 -23.36
N GLU A 329 46.76 -34.03 -23.47
CA GLU A 329 46.61 -34.73 -24.75
C GLU A 329 45.17 -34.59 -25.28
N ALA A 330 44.19 -34.73 -24.40
CA ALA A 330 42.78 -34.46 -24.68
C ALA A 330 42.56 -33.02 -25.18
N GLN A 331 43.14 -32.03 -24.50
CA GLN A 331 43.03 -30.62 -24.86
C GLN A 331 43.67 -30.35 -26.23
N GLU A 332 44.83 -30.95 -26.53
CA GLU A 332 45.46 -30.84 -27.85
C GLU A 332 44.60 -31.49 -28.94
N ALA A 333 43.98 -32.64 -28.67
CA ALA A 333 43.08 -33.30 -29.60
C ALA A 333 41.80 -32.47 -29.87
N ILE A 334 41.19 -31.89 -28.83
CA ILE A 334 40.01 -31.02 -28.94
C ILE A 334 40.34 -29.75 -29.74
N THR A 335 41.46 -29.09 -29.43
CA THR A 335 41.85 -27.84 -30.09
C THR A 335 42.29 -28.02 -31.54
N LYS A 336 42.84 -29.20 -31.90
CA LYS A 336 43.15 -29.56 -33.29
C LYS A 336 41.92 -29.94 -34.10
N ASN A 337 40.80 -30.28 -33.47
CA ASN A 337 39.60 -30.72 -34.19
C ASN A 337 38.93 -29.53 -34.89
N GLU A 338 38.73 -29.64 -36.21
CA GLU A 338 38.06 -28.62 -37.02
C GLU A 338 36.67 -28.29 -36.50
N ARG A 339 35.93 -29.28 -35.96
CA ARG A 339 34.57 -29.07 -35.41
C ARG A 339 34.56 -28.15 -34.20
N PHE A 340 35.60 -28.23 -33.38
CA PHE A 340 35.75 -27.36 -32.20
C PHE A 340 36.17 -25.94 -32.61
N ALA A 341 37.05 -25.82 -33.60
CA ALA A 341 37.53 -24.52 -34.10
C ALA A 341 36.49 -23.78 -34.97
N SER A 342 35.64 -24.49 -35.71
CA SER A 342 34.68 -23.91 -36.65
C SER A 342 33.37 -23.49 -36.00
N ASN A 343 32.98 -24.12 -34.89
CA ASN A 343 31.65 -23.92 -34.33
C ASN A 343 31.66 -22.80 -33.28
N ASP A 344 30.93 -21.72 -33.58
CA ASP A 344 30.80 -20.55 -32.69
C ASP A 344 30.19 -20.89 -31.33
N LEU A 345 29.49 -22.03 -31.19
CA LEU A 345 28.95 -22.51 -29.92
C LEU A 345 30.04 -22.78 -28.88
N PHE A 346 31.24 -23.21 -29.29
CA PHE A 346 32.31 -23.51 -28.35
C PHE A 346 33.05 -22.26 -27.86
N ARG A 347 32.84 -21.09 -28.49
CA ARG A 347 33.45 -19.82 -28.04
C ARG A 347 32.93 -19.34 -26.70
N SER A 348 31.71 -19.76 -26.31
CA SER A 348 31.15 -19.44 -25.00
C SER A 348 31.65 -20.33 -23.87
N LEU A 349 32.35 -21.44 -24.18
CA LEU A 349 32.88 -22.35 -23.17
C LEU A 349 34.21 -21.84 -22.63
N ASN A 350 34.36 -21.87 -21.30
CA ASN A 350 35.62 -21.55 -20.64
C ASN A 350 36.51 -22.80 -20.48
N THR A 351 37.79 -22.60 -20.15
CA THR A 351 38.74 -23.69 -19.85
C THR A 351 38.28 -24.58 -18.71
N VAL A 352 37.58 -24.01 -17.72
CA VAL A 352 36.97 -24.74 -16.60
C VAL A 352 35.84 -25.65 -17.09
N ASP A 353 35.03 -25.20 -18.05
CA ASP A 353 33.92 -25.99 -18.60
C ASP A 353 34.46 -27.20 -19.38
N LEU A 354 35.52 -26.98 -20.16
CA LEU A 354 36.23 -28.02 -20.90
C LEU A 354 36.84 -29.08 -19.97
N LEU A 355 37.50 -28.65 -18.90
CA LEU A 355 38.05 -29.53 -17.88
C LEU A 355 36.97 -30.35 -17.18
N SER A 356 35.86 -29.71 -16.80
CA SER A 356 34.75 -30.39 -16.12
C SER A 356 34.06 -31.41 -17.02
N ALA A 357 33.91 -31.10 -18.31
CA ALA A 357 33.35 -32.02 -19.29
C ALA A 357 34.27 -33.24 -19.51
N PHE A 358 35.58 -33.02 -19.57
CA PHE A 358 36.57 -34.09 -19.66
C PHE A 358 36.61 -34.97 -18.40
N ASP A 359 36.66 -34.39 -17.21
CA ASP A 359 36.63 -35.15 -15.96
C ASP A 359 35.36 -36.00 -15.84
N SER A 360 34.22 -35.46 -16.28
CA SER A 360 32.96 -36.23 -16.32
C SER A 360 33.05 -37.39 -17.31
N HIS A 361 33.59 -37.16 -18.52
CA HIS A 361 33.77 -38.20 -19.54
C HIS A 361 34.73 -39.30 -19.09
N MET A 362 35.84 -38.95 -18.44
CA MET A 362 36.79 -39.95 -17.91
C MET A 362 36.16 -40.81 -16.81
N ARG A 363 35.33 -40.22 -15.95
CA ARG A 363 34.57 -40.97 -14.94
C ARG A 363 33.52 -41.90 -15.53
N ASP A 364 33.03 -41.62 -16.74
CA ASP A 364 32.10 -42.51 -17.45
C ASP A 364 32.83 -43.69 -18.14
N LEU A 365 34.16 -43.58 -18.33
CA LEU A 365 35.02 -44.63 -18.92
C LEU A 365 35.65 -45.56 -17.87
N ASP A 366 35.86 -45.07 -16.64
CA ASP A 366 36.28 -45.85 -15.46
C ASP A 366 35.16 -46.76 -14.92
#